data_AF-B8B711-F1
#
_entry.id   AF-B8B711-F1
#
_cell.length_a   1.000
_cell.length_b   1.000
_cell.length_c   1.000
_cell.angle_alpha   90.00
_cell.angle_beta   90.00
_cell.angle_gamma   90.00
#
_symmetry.space_group_name_H-M   'P 1'
#
loop_
_entity.id
_entity.type
_entity.pdbx_description
1 polymer ?
#
loop_
_entity_poly.entity_id
_entity_poly.type
_entity_poly.pdbx_seq_one_letter_code
_entity_poly.pdbx_strand_id
1 'polypeptide(L)'
;MENVHAALAVADLGHIKVTTSVSQATIGVHIPPSASKFTDEAKSFLSYVIPFLERTHAPLLANLYPYFISYNPGGMDINSALFTASERAAGGGDQTIETIVL
;
A
#
# COMPACT_ATOMS: atom_id res chain seq x y z
N MET A 1 -12.66 2.66 -14.25
CA MET A 1 -12.22 3.96 -13.70
C MET A 1 -12.46 5.09 -14.69
N GLU A 2 -12.05 4.94 -15.96
CA GLU A 2 -12.27 5.94 -17.03
C GLU A 2 -13.71 6.46 -17.16
N ASN A 3 -14.70 5.57 -17.28
CA ASN A 3 -16.10 5.99 -17.48
C ASN A 3 -16.64 6.85 -16.33
N VAL A 4 -16.29 6.50 -15.09
CA VAL A 4 -16.71 7.25 -13.90
C VAL A 4 -16.03 8.62 -13.88
N HIS A 5 -14.74 8.68 -14.20
CA HIS A 5 -14.00 9.94 -14.27
C HIS A 5 -14.56 10.87 -15.36
N ALA A 6 -14.87 10.33 -16.55
CA ALA A 6 -15.48 11.09 -17.63
C ALA A 6 -16.87 11.62 -17.25
N ALA A 7 -17.71 10.80 -16.60
CA ALA A 7 -19.03 11.23 -16.14
C ALA A 7 -18.94 12.36 -15.09
N LEU A 8 -18.01 12.28 -14.15
CA LEU A 8 -17.76 13.34 -13.17
C LEU A 8 -17.28 14.64 -13.84
N ALA A 9 -16.44 14.54 -14.87
CA ALA A 9 -16.00 15.71 -15.63
C ALA A 9 -17.16 16.40 -16.38
N VAL A 10 -18.06 15.63 -17.01
CA VAL A 10 -19.25 16.17 -17.70
C VAL A 10 -20.23 16.82 -16.71
N ALA A 11 -20.29 16.32 -15.47
CA ALA A 11 -21.14 16.86 -14.42
C ALA A 11 -20.53 18.05 -13.66
N ASP A 12 -19.37 18.58 -14.08
CA ASP A 12 -18.62 19.63 -13.37
C ASP A 12 -18.18 19.22 -11.93
N LEU A 13 -18.03 17.92 -11.71
CA LEU A 13 -17.58 17.30 -10.46
C LEU A 13 -16.15 16.77 -10.55
N GLY A 14 -15.31 17.34 -11.43
CA GLY A 14 -13.92 16.91 -11.65
C GLY A 14 -13.01 17.02 -10.42
N HIS A 15 -13.46 17.72 -9.36
CA HIS A 15 -12.80 17.77 -8.06
C HIS A 15 -12.95 16.46 -7.26
N ILE A 16 -13.95 15.61 -7.58
CA ILE A 16 -14.12 14.28 -6.99
C ILE A 16 -13.17 13.31 -7.70
N LYS A 17 -12.19 12.78 -6.96
CA LYS A 17 -11.18 11.88 -7.52
C LYS A 17 -11.68 10.44 -7.60
N VAL A 18 -11.51 9.82 -8.77
CA VAL A 18 -11.76 8.38 -8.96
C VAL A 18 -10.50 7.62 -8.60
N THR A 19 -10.61 6.70 -7.66
CA THR A 19 -9.51 5.84 -7.21
C THR A 19 -9.99 4.39 -7.13
N THR A 20 -9.10 3.48 -6.72
CA THR A 20 -9.40 2.11 -6.37
C THR A 20 -8.67 1.72 -5.08
N SER A 21 -9.20 0.72 -4.38
CA SER A 21 -8.61 0.17 -3.17
C SER A 21 -7.96 -1.18 -3.45
N VAL A 22 -6.73 -1.37 -2.95
CA VAL A 22 -6.01 -2.65 -3.01
C VAL A 22 -5.83 -3.25 -1.63
N SER A 23 -5.76 -4.58 -1.57
CA SER A 23 -5.40 -5.32 -0.35
C SER A 23 -3.89 -5.30 -0.15
N GLN A 24 -3.40 -5.31 1.10
CA GLN A 24 -1.98 -5.53 1.40
C GLN A 24 -1.42 -6.83 0.79
N ALA A 25 -2.27 -7.82 0.49
CA ALA A 25 -1.87 -9.07 -0.15
C ALA A 25 -1.36 -8.89 -1.59
N THR A 26 -1.55 -7.71 -2.21
CA THR A 26 -0.94 -7.40 -3.51
C THR A 26 0.57 -7.18 -3.40
N ILE A 27 1.10 -6.96 -2.20
CA ILE A 27 2.52 -6.73 -1.92
C ILE A 27 3.17 -8.09 -1.61
N GLY A 28 3.96 -8.62 -2.56
CA GLY A 28 4.65 -9.90 -2.41
C GLY A 28 5.91 -9.81 -1.56
N VAL A 29 6.65 -8.70 -1.67
CA VAL A 29 7.81 -8.39 -0.82
C VAL A 29 7.49 -7.11 -0.08
N HIS A 30 7.55 -7.13 1.25
CA HIS A 30 7.22 -5.99 2.12
C HIS A 30 8.32 -5.68 3.15
N ILE A 31 9.38 -6.50 3.24
CA ILE A 31 10.53 -6.29 4.13
C ILE A 31 11.82 -6.55 3.34
N PRO A 32 12.81 -5.63 3.38
CA PRO A 32 12.69 -4.26 3.91
C PRO A 32 11.78 -3.39 3.02
N PRO A 33 11.23 -2.27 3.54
CA PRO A 33 10.34 -1.38 2.79
C PRO A 33 10.92 -0.90 1.44
N SER A 34 12.20 -0.55 1.41
CA SER A 34 12.92 -0.10 0.19
C SER A 34 13.00 -1.16 -0.91
N ALA A 35 12.85 -2.44 -0.57
CA ALA A 35 12.83 -3.56 -1.50
C ALA A 35 11.40 -4.03 -1.83
N SER A 36 10.37 -3.29 -1.39
CA SER A 36 8.99 -3.71 -1.55
C SER A 36 8.57 -3.85 -3.00
N LYS A 37 7.83 -4.92 -3.30
CA LYS A 37 7.39 -5.25 -4.66
C LYS A 37 5.99 -5.86 -4.63
N PHE A 38 5.16 -5.46 -5.59
CA PHE A 38 3.90 -6.12 -5.86
C PHE A 38 4.13 -7.57 -6.36
N THR A 39 3.17 -8.46 -6.15
CA THR A 39 3.15 -9.79 -6.79
C THR A 39 3.01 -9.65 -8.30
N ASP A 40 3.36 -10.69 -9.06
CA ASP A 40 3.27 -10.62 -10.52
C ASP A 40 1.82 -10.54 -11.02
N GLU A 41 0.89 -11.19 -10.32
CA GLU A 41 -0.55 -11.06 -10.56
C GLU A 41 -1.01 -9.62 -10.32
N ALA A 42 -0.51 -8.98 -9.26
CA ALA A 42 -0.86 -7.61 -8.95
C ALA A 42 -0.28 -6.62 -9.95
N LYS A 43 0.97 -6.80 -10.39
CA LYS A 43 1.60 -5.98 -11.43
C LYS A 43 0.78 -5.95 -12.72
N SER A 44 0.20 -7.09 -13.11
CA SER A 44 -0.62 -7.19 -14.32
C SER A 44 -1.75 -6.16 -14.35
N PHE A 45 -2.56 -6.07 -13.28
CA PHE A 45 -3.65 -5.09 -13.24
C PHE A 45 -3.16 -3.69 -12.85
N LEU A 46 -2.17 -3.57 -11.96
CA LEU A 46 -1.63 -2.28 -11.52
C LEU A 46 -0.96 -1.51 -12.66
N SER A 47 -0.46 -2.22 -13.68
CA SER A 47 0.09 -1.61 -14.90
C SER A 47 -0.91 -0.69 -15.62
N TYR A 48 -2.22 -0.92 -15.46
CA TYR A 48 -3.27 -0.05 -15.99
C TYR A 48 -3.77 0.97 -14.95
N VAL A 49 -3.80 0.59 -13.67
CA VAL A 49 -4.31 1.44 -12.58
C VAL A 49 -3.36 2.61 -12.30
N ILE A 50 -2.05 2.37 -12.16
CA ILE A 50 -1.09 3.41 -11.78
C ILE A 50 -1.06 4.55 -12.81
N PRO A 51 -0.95 4.30 -14.13
CA PRO A 51 -0.97 5.38 -15.12
C PRO A 51 -2.27 6.19 -15.13
N PHE A 52 -3.41 5.56 -14.86
CA PHE A 52 -4.68 6.28 -14.71
C PHE A 52 -4.64 7.23 -13.52
N LEU A 53 -4.18 6.76 -12.36
CA LEU A 53 -4.13 7.54 -11.13
C LEU A 53 -3.15 8.71 -11.25
N GLU A 54 -1.98 8.46 -11.85
CA GLU A 54 -0.98 9.49 -12.14
C GLU A 54 -1.55 10.59 -13.05
N ARG A 55 -2.14 10.22 -14.20
CA ARG A 55 -2.72 11.16 -15.16
C ARG A 55 -3.88 11.98 -14.58
N THR A 56 -4.65 11.42 -13.65
CA THR A 56 -5.83 12.07 -13.06
C THR A 56 -5.54 12.76 -11.73
N HIS A 57 -4.30 12.68 -11.24
CA HIS A 57 -3.87 13.14 -9.93
C HIS A 57 -4.76 12.60 -8.80
N ALA A 58 -5.07 11.30 -8.86
CA ALA A 58 -5.82 10.59 -7.84
C ALA A 58 -4.87 9.70 -7.02
N PRO A 59 -5.10 9.54 -5.70
CA PRO A 59 -4.29 8.64 -4.88
C PRO A 59 -4.62 7.17 -5.17
N LEU A 60 -3.75 6.23 -4.80
CA LEU A 60 -4.10 4.81 -4.65
C LEU A 60 -4.54 4.57 -3.20
N LEU A 61 -5.67 3.90 -2.98
CA LEU A 61 -6.08 3.50 -1.64
C LEU A 61 -5.53 2.11 -1.31
N ALA A 62 -4.97 1.94 -0.12
CA ALA A 62 -4.43 0.67 0.35
C ALA A 62 -5.06 0.27 1.69
N ASN A 63 -5.54 -0.96 1.77
CA ASN A 63 -6.05 -1.54 3.01
C ASN A 63 -4.91 -2.29 3.70
N LEU A 64 -4.32 -1.65 4.72
CA LEU A 64 -3.19 -2.18 5.49
C LEU A 64 -3.66 -2.63 6.88
N TYR A 65 -3.26 -3.84 7.28
CA TYR A 65 -3.63 -4.51 8.52
C TYR A 65 -2.39 -5.21 9.11
N PRO A 66 -1.58 -4.49 9.92
CA PRO A 66 -0.35 -5.04 10.52
C PRO A 66 -0.55 -6.36 11.27
N TYR A 67 -1.71 -6.54 11.91
CA TYR A 67 -2.07 -7.78 12.59
C TYR A 67 -1.89 -9.03 11.70
N PHE A 68 -2.33 -8.99 10.45
CA PHE A 68 -2.22 -10.15 9.56
C PHE A 68 -0.78 -10.41 9.07
N ILE A 69 0.12 -9.42 9.17
CA ILE A 69 1.55 -9.60 8.87
C ILE A 69 2.23 -10.37 10.01
N SER A 70 1.89 -10.04 11.27
CA SER A 70 2.43 -10.73 12.46
C SER A 70 1.95 -12.18 12.64
N TYR A 71 0.82 -12.54 12.02
CA TYR A 71 0.25 -13.89 12.12
C TYR A 71 1.00 -14.95 11.32
N ASN A 72 1.76 -14.56 10.28
CA ASN A 72 2.48 -15.51 9.42
C ASN A 72 3.80 -15.98 10.05
N PRO A 73 4.20 -17.25 9.88
CA PRO A 73 5.53 -17.73 10.31
C PRO A 73 6.64 -16.93 9.62
N GLY A 74 7.54 -16.32 10.40
CA GLY A 74 8.57 -15.43 9.88
C GLY A 74 8.11 -13.99 9.62
N GLY A 75 6.90 -13.64 10.06
CA GLY A 75 6.37 -12.28 10.03
C GLY A 75 6.97 -11.35 11.08
N MET A 76 6.47 -10.12 11.10
CA MET A 76 6.89 -9.06 12.03
C MET A 76 6.50 -9.39 13.49
N ASP A 77 7.31 -8.96 14.47
CA ASP A 77 6.94 -9.01 15.89
C ASP A 77 5.56 -8.37 16.13
N ILE A 78 4.70 -9.06 16.87
CA ILE A 78 3.38 -8.57 17.29
C ILE A 78 3.46 -7.21 17.99
N ASN A 79 4.53 -6.94 18.75
CA ASN A 79 4.73 -5.64 19.38
C ASN A 79 4.86 -4.52 18.34
N SER A 80 5.50 -4.78 17.20
CA SER A 80 5.58 -3.82 16.10
C SER A 80 4.23 -3.65 15.41
N ALA A 81 3.47 -4.74 15.20
CA ALA A 81 2.11 -4.66 14.65
C ALA A 81 1.12 -3.92 15.56
N LEU A 82 1.35 -3.96 16.88
CA LEU A 82 0.57 -3.23 17.89
C LEU A 82 1.13 -1.84 18.22
N PHE A 83 2.20 -1.40 17.55
CA PHE A 83 2.87 -0.12 17.81
C PHE A 83 3.37 0.05 19.26
N THR A 84 3.86 -1.04 19.86
CA THR A 84 4.41 -1.10 21.23
C THR A 84 5.87 -1.55 21.30
N ALA A 85 6.52 -1.76 20.15
CA ALA A 85 7.93 -2.09 20.10
C ALA A 85 8.78 -0.99 20.75
N SER A 86 9.68 -1.38 21.65
CA SER A 86 10.66 -0.46 22.24
C SER A 86 11.60 0.09 21.16
N GLU A 87 12.01 1.36 21.24
CA GLU A 87 13.00 1.96 20.33
C GLU A 87 14.29 1.12 20.21
N ARG A 88 14.64 0.36 21.26
CA ARG A 88 15.79 -0.56 21.27
C ARG A 88 15.61 -1.81 20.39
N ALA A 89 14.38 -2.26 20.19
CA ALA A 89 14.05 -3.32 19.23
C ALA A 89 13.91 -2.77 17.80
N ALA A 90 13.67 -1.47 17.64
CA ALA A 90 13.64 -0.80 16.34
C ALA A 90 15.05 -0.45 15.78
N GLY A 91 16.09 -0.46 16.64
CA GLY A 91 17.46 -0.06 16.29
C GLY A 91 18.54 -1.13 16.49
N GLY A 92 18.17 -2.40 16.65
CA GLY A 92 19.08 -3.47 17.07
C GLY A 92 19.29 -4.59 16.04
N GLY A 93 20.04 -4.31 14.96
CA GLY A 93 20.61 -5.32 14.07
C GLY A 93 19.99 -5.33 12.66
N ASP A 94 20.70 -4.71 11.70
CA ASP A 94 20.63 -4.87 10.23
C ASP A 94 19.28 -5.21 9.57
N GLN A 95 18.17 -4.76 10.18
CA GLN A 95 16.83 -4.76 9.62
C GLN A 95 16.13 -3.53 10.15
N THR A 96 16.51 -2.38 9.60
CA THR A 96 15.77 -1.14 9.79
C THR A 96 14.35 -1.38 9.28
N ILE A 97 13.43 -1.69 10.21
CA ILE A 97 12.00 -1.54 9.95
C ILE A 97 11.80 -0.02 9.89
N GLU A 98 12.08 0.57 8.73
CA GLU A 98 11.57 1.88 8.42
C GLU A 98 10.06 1.73 8.42
N THR A 99 9.44 2.12 9.55
CA THR A 99 8.00 2.28 9.65
C THR A 99 7.52 2.95 8.37
N ILE A 100 6.54 2.34 7.70
CA ILE A 100 5.83 2.98 6.60
C ILE A 100 5.13 4.20 7.21
N VAL A 101 5.81 5.34 7.19
CA VAL A 101 5.20 6.64 7.40
C VAL A 101 4.57 6.98 6.05
N LEU A 102 3.25 6.82 5.97
CA LEU A 102 2.44 7.33 4.86
C LEU A 102 2.45 8.87 4.86
#